data_AF-A0A1V3X3V8-F1
#
_entry.id   AF-A0A1V3X3V8-F1
#
_cell.length_a   1.000
_cell.length_b   1.000
_cell.length_c   1.000
_cell.angle_alpha   90.00
_cell.angle_beta   90.00
_cell.angle_gamma   90.00
#
_symmetry.space_group_name_H-M   'P 1'
#
loop_
_entity.id
_entity.type
_entity.pdbx_description
1 polymer ?
#
loop_
_entity_poly.entity_id
_entity_poly.type
_entity_poly.pdbx_seq_one_letter_code
_entity_poly.pdbx_strand_id
1 'polypeptide(L)'
;MAAAGCEIEIHPVRSLAEATEAAPIVVNCAGLGAAELTGDDTLRPLFGQHVVMANPGLQQIFLERNDAPEWVCYFPHPQRVVCGGISIADRWDTTADPR
;
A
#
# COMPACT_ATOMS: atom_id res chain seq x y z
N MET A 1 -4.78 -18.06 6.51
CA MET A 1 -3.43 -18.66 6.34
C MET A 1 -3.32 -19.98 7.05
N ALA A 2 -3.34 -20.04 8.39
CA ALA A 2 -3.26 -21.31 9.12
C ALA A 2 -4.38 -22.31 8.73
N ALA A 3 -5.62 -21.85 8.58
CA ALA A 3 -6.73 -22.70 8.10
C ALA A 3 -6.56 -23.22 6.66
N ALA A 4 -5.67 -22.60 5.88
CA ALA A 4 -5.30 -23.05 4.54
C ALA A 4 -3.97 -23.83 4.52
N GLY A 5 -3.37 -24.10 5.68
CA GLY A 5 -2.09 -24.80 5.80
C GLY A 5 -0.85 -23.97 5.42
N CYS A 6 -0.97 -22.64 5.36
CA CYS A 6 0.16 -21.76 5.03
C CYS A 6 0.86 -21.28 6.30
N GLU A 7 2.19 -21.29 6.25
CA GLU A 7 3.06 -20.70 7.27
C GLU A 7 3.43 -19.25 6.93
N ILE A 8 3.80 -18.47 7.95
CA ILE A 8 4.30 -17.10 7.80
C ILE A 8 5.72 -17.08 8.35
N GLU A 9 6.65 -16.62 7.54
CA GLU A 9 8.00 -16.27 7.95
C GLU A 9 8.24 -14.79 7.69
N ILE A 10 8.86 -14.09 8.64
CA ILE A 10 9.27 -12.70 8.48
C ILE A 10 10.77 -12.67 8.21
N HIS A 11 11.12 -12.43 6.94
CA HIS A 11 12.51 -12.45 6.49
C HIS A 11 12.74 -11.45 5.36
N PRO A 12 13.80 -10.61 5.40
CA PRO A 12 14.15 -9.74 4.28
C PRO A 12 14.77 -10.54 3.13
N VAL A 13 14.12 -10.54 1.97
CA VAL A 13 14.65 -11.12 0.73
C VAL A 13 15.53 -10.09 0.02
N ARG A 14 16.77 -10.46 -0.32
CA ARG A 14 17.76 -9.57 -0.95
C ARG A 14 17.91 -9.82 -2.45
N SER A 15 17.43 -10.95 -2.96
CA SER A 15 17.43 -11.27 -4.38
C SER A 15 16.34 -12.27 -4.74
N LEU A 16 15.94 -12.33 -6.01
CA LEU A 16 15.04 -13.39 -6.47
C LEU A 16 15.68 -14.79 -6.38
N ALA A 17 17.00 -14.88 -6.53
CA ALA A 17 17.73 -16.15 -6.43
C ALA A 17 17.49 -16.81 -5.06
N GLU A 18 17.62 -16.04 -3.99
CA GLU A 18 17.34 -16.47 -2.61
C GLU A 18 15.91 -17.03 -2.46
N ALA A 19 14.91 -16.36 -3.04
CA ALA A 19 13.53 -16.85 -2.98
C ALA A 19 13.35 -18.16 -3.77
N THR A 20 14.04 -18.31 -4.91
CA THR A 20 13.97 -19.53 -5.73
C THR A 20 14.74 -20.71 -5.14
N GLU A 21 15.67 -20.46 -4.20
CA GLU A 21 16.28 -21.52 -3.39
C GLU A 21 15.30 -22.11 -2.38
N ALA A 22 14.40 -21.27 -1.84
CA ALA A 22 13.38 -21.70 -0.87
C ALA A 22 12.21 -22.46 -1.53
N ALA A 23 11.87 -22.17 -2.79
CA ALA A 23 10.78 -22.82 -3.49
C ALA A 23 10.98 -22.87 -5.02
N PRO A 24 10.52 -23.95 -5.69
CA PRO A 24 10.64 -24.08 -7.14
C PRO A 24 9.78 -23.07 -7.92
N ILE A 25 8.75 -22.50 -7.29
CA ILE A 25 7.88 -21.47 -7.85
C ILE A 25 7.78 -20.34 -6.84
N VAL A 26 8.07 -19.12 -7.30
CA VAL A 26 7.98 -17.90 -6.51
C VAL A 26 7.00 -16.95 -7.17
N VAL A 27 6.08 -16.38 -6.37
CA VAL A 27 5.21 -15.29 -6.80
C VAL A 27 5.73 -14.00 -6.19
N ASN A 28 6.27 -13.10 -7.01
CA ASN A 28 6.77 -11.80 -6.54
C ASN A 28 5.61 -10.83 -6.27
N CYS A 29 5.31 -10.59 -4.99
CA CYS A 29 4.31 -9.63 -4.53
C CYS A 29 4.92 -8.48 -3.71
N ALA A 30 6.17 -8.10 -3.98
CA ALA A 30 6.94 -7.16 -3.15
C ALA A 30 6.54 -5.67 -3.30
N GLY A 31 5.56 -5.34 -4.16
CA GLY A 31 5.15 -3.96 -4.42
C GLY A 31 6.32 -3.10 -4.91
N LEU A 32 6.47 -1.88 -4.38
CA LEU A 32 7.60 -0.99 -4.72
C LEU A 32 8.98 -1.61 -4.38
N GLY A 33 9.04 -2.54 -3.43
CA GLY A 33 10.28 -3.25 -3.10
C GLY A 33 10.76 -4.19 -4.21
N ALA A 34 9.92 -4.48 -5.21
CA ALA A 34 10.33 -5.28 -6.36
C ALA A 34 11.42 -4.60 -7.21
N ALA A 35 11.49 -3.26 -7.22
CA ALA A 35 12.46 -2.51 -8.02
C ALA A 35 13.90 -2.96 -7.77
N GLU A 36 14.29 -3.14 -6.51
CA GLU A 36 15.63 -3.63 -6.14
C GLU A 36 15.83 -5.11 -6.47
N LEU A 37 14.76 -5.92 -6.45
CA LEU A 37 14.82 -7.37 -6.68
C LEU A 37 14.90 -7.74 -8.16
N THR A 38 14.24 -6.96 -9.02
CA THR A 38 14.12 -7.23 -10.46
C THR A 38 14.98 -6.31 -11.32
N GLY A 39 15.46 -5.19 -10.77
CA GLY A 39 16.07 -4.11 -11.55
C GLY A 39 15.05 -3.32 -12.39
N ASP A 40 13.76 -3.37 -12.03
CA ASP A 40 12.71 -2.64 -12.74
C ASP A 40 12.73 -1.15 -12.35
N ASP A 41 13.28 -0.34 -13.24
CA ASP A 41 13.39 1.12 -13.11
C ASP A 41 12.10 1.87 -13.49
N THR A 42 11.06 1.15 -13.91
CA THR A 42 9.75 1.73 -14.27
C THR A 42 8.81 1.86 -13.06
N LEU A 43 9.17 1.23 -11.93
CA LEU A 43 8.41 1.33 -10.68
C LEU A 43 8.60 2.71 -10.02
N ARG A 44 7.49 3.42 -9.84
CA ARG A 44 7.46 4.78 -9.28
C ARG A 44 6.45 4.87 -8.14
N PRO A 45 6.76 5.58 -7.05
CA PRO A 45 5.83 5.73 -5.95
C PRO A 45 4.71 6.70 -6.34
N LEU A 46 3.53 6.46 -5.79
CA LEU A 46 2.45 7.42 -5.75
C LEU A 46 2.13 7.65 -4.27
N PHE A 47 2.61 8.76 -3.72
CA PHE A 47 2.40 9.09 -2.32
C PHE A 47 0.93 9.46 -2.09
N GLY A 48 0.34 8.89 -1.04
CA GLY A 48 -0.98 9.28 -0.56
C GLY A 48 -0.97 9.51 0.93
N GLN A 49 -1.63 10.59 1.36
CA GLN A 49 -1.82 10.93 2.76
C GLN A 49 -3.29 10.89 3.13
N HIS A 50 -3.57 10.39 4.33
CA HIS A 50 -4.92 10.24 4.86
C HIS A 50 -4.96 10.64 6.33
N VAL A 51 -6.10 11.16 6.77
CA VAL A 51 -6.42 11.36 8.19
C VAL A 51 -7.27 10.19 8.66
N VAL A 52 -6.89 9.56 9.76
CA VAL A 52 -7.65 8.46 10.36
C VAL A 52 -8.35 8.95 11.62
N MET A 53 -9.66 8.77 11.67
CA MET A 53 -10.51 9.21 12.79
C MET A 53 -11.47 8.10 13.23
N ALA A 54 -12.08 8.25 14.41
CA ALA A 54 -13.11 7.32 14.88
C ALA A 54 -14.32 7.32 13.93
N ASN A 55 -14.88 6.14 13.64
CA ASN A 55 -16.08 6.06 12.81
C ASN A 55 -17.33 6.43 13.63
N PRO A 56 -18.07 7.52 13.31
CA PRO A 56 -19.27 7.92 14.03
C PRO A 56 -20.52 7.09 13.65
N GLY A 57 -20.37 6.03 12.84
CA GLY A 57 -21.47 5.22 12.33
C GLY A 57 -21.68 5.34 10.81
N LEU A 58 -20.70 5.88 10.08
CA LEU A 58 -20.68 5.85 8.62
C LEU A 58 -20.62 4.40 8.12
N GLN A 59 -21.51 4.08 7.18
CA GLN A 59 -21.63 2.75 6.57
C GLN A 59 -21.42 2.77 5.06
N GLN A 60 -21.42 3.95 4.44
CA GLN A 60 -21.29 4.14 3.01
C GLN A 60 -19.96 4.82 2.69
N ILE A 61 -19.40 4.50 1.53
CA ILE A 61 -18.22 5.17 1.01
C ILE A 61 -18.65 6.50 0.38
N PHE A 62 -17.79 7.51 0.47
CA PHE A 62 -17.86 8.69 -0.38
C PHE A 62 -16.54 8.86 -1.12
N LEU A 63 -16.65 9.17 -2.40
CA LEU A 63 -15.53 9.47 -3.26
C LEU A 63 -15.94 10.55 -4.25
N GLU A 64 -15.30 11.70 -4.17
CA GLU A 64 -15.27 12.65 -5.26
C GLU A 64 -14.33 12.14 -6.36
N ARG A 65 -14.84 11.98 -7.58
CA ARG A 65 -14.04 11.58 -8.73
C ARG A 65 -13.72 12.78 -9.60
N ASN A 66 -12.46 13.17 -9.63
CA ASN A 66 -11.90 14.20 -10.51
C ASN A 66 -10.47 13.79 -10.93
N ASP A 67 -9.84 14.58 -11.80
CA ASP A 67 -8.46 14.36 -12.26
C ASP A 67 -7.43 15.21 -11.48
N ALA A 68 -7.84 15.80 -10.34
CA ALA A 68 -6.97 16.63 -9.54
C ALA A 68 -6.06 15.77 -8.62
N PRO A 69 -4.87 16.25 -8.25
CA PRO A 69 -3.99 15.54 -7.32
C PRO A 69 -4.57 15.48 -5.90
N GLU A 70 -5.59 16.28 -5.60
CA GLU A 70 -6.31 16.33 -4.33
C GLU A 70 -7.82 16.19 -4.59
N TRP A 71 -8.50 15.41 -3.75
CA TRP A 71 -9.94 15.18 -3.83
C TRP A 71 -10.50 14.92 -2.41
N VAL A 72 -11.82 14.92 -2.26
CA VAL A 72 -12.44 14.54 -0.98
C VAL A 72 -12.95 13.09 -1.05
N CYS A 73 -12.54 12.26 -0.11
CA CYS A 73 -13.07 10.92 0.08
C CYS A 73 -13.12 10.51 1.55
N TYR A 74 -14.00 9.56 1.85
CA TYR A 74 -13.93 8.82 3.10
C TYR A 74 -14.30 7.35 2.91
N PHE A 75 -13.55 6.48 3.58
CA PHE A 75 -13.76 5.04 3.58
C PHE A 75 -14.04 4.56 5.01
N PRO A 76 -15.29 4.19 5.34
CA PRO A 76 -15.60 3.68 6.67
C PRO A 76 -15.13 2.23 6.85
N HIS A 77 -14.51 1.97 7.99
CA HIS A 77 -14.31 0.65 8.59
C HIS A 77 -15.12 0.58 9.90
N PRO A 78 -15.33 -0.62 10.49
CA PRO A 78 -16.18 -0.76 11.67
C PRO A 78 -15.87 0.19 12.84
N GLN A 79 -14.60 0.56 13.06
CA GLN A 79 -14.17 1.39 14.19
C GLN A 79 -13.54 2.73 13.78
N ARG A 80 -13.17 2.89 12.50
CA ARG A 80 -12.41 4.04 12.01
C ARG A 80 -12.89 4.48 10.64
N VAL A 81 -12.70 5.74 10.32
CA VAL A 81 -12.89 6.29 8.99
C VAL A 81 -11.54 6.80 8.50
N VAL A 82 -11.19 6.45 7.27
CA VAL A 82 -10.01 6.96 6.58
C VAL A 82 -10.47 8.06 5.65
N CYS A 83 -10.07 9.30 5.93
CA CYS A 83 -10.40 10.50 5.15
C CYS A 83 -9.20 10.86 4.25
N GLY A 84 -9.48 11.18 3.00
CA GLY A 84 -8.47 11.56 2.01
C GLY A 84 -9.05 12.50 0.95
N GLY A 85 -8.38 12.67 -0.19
CA GLY A 85 -7.14 12.03 -0.59
C GLY A 85 -6.26 12.94 -1.44
N ILE A 86 -4.96 12.63 -1.41
CA ILE A 86 -3.93 13.28 -2.21
C ILE A 86 -3.14 12.19 -2.95
N SER A 87 -2.69 12.49 -4.17
CA SER A 87 -1.73 11.69 -4.91
C SER A 87 -0.60 12.57 -5.41
N ILE A 88 0.62 12.24 -5.02
CA ILE A 88 1.83 12.93 -5.46
C ILE A 88 2.76 11.89 -6.08
N ALA A 89 2.95 11.97 -7.39
CA ALA A 89 3.90 11.13 -8.09
C ALA A 89 5.33 11.40 -7.58
N ASP A 90 6.16 10.36 -7.52
CA ASP A 90 7.59 10.44 -7.23
C ASP A 90 8.01 10.92 -5.85
N ARG A 91 7.04 11.18 -4.96
CA ARG A 91 7.34 11.50 -3.56
C ARG A 91 7.66 10.23 -2.78
N TRP A 92 8.92 10.09 -2.38
CA TRP A 92 9.40 9.03 -1.48
C TRP A 92 9.37 9.41 0.00
N ASP A 93 9.39 10.72 0.31
CA ASP A 93 9.32 11.20 1.69
C ASP A 93 7.96 10.84 2.32
N THR A 94 8.03 10.01 3.36
CA THR A 94 6.89 9.48 4.10
C THR A 94 6.40 10.40 5.22
N THR A 95 7.10 11.52 5.45
CA THR A 95 6.71 12.52 6.44
C THR A 95 5.35 13.10 6.09
N ALA A 96 4.41 13.12 7.02
CA ALA A 96 3.10 13.73 6.80
C ALA A 96 3.23 15.25 6.62
N ASP A 97 2.53 15.82 5.64
CA ASP A 97 2.34 17.27 5.54
C ASP A 97 1.23 17.68 6.53
N PRO A 98 1.49 18.56 7.50
CA PRO A 98 0.49 18.97 8.48
C PRO A 98 -0.54 19.97 7.91
N ARG A 99 -0.37 20.42 6.67
CA ARG A 99 -1.27 21.38 6.01
C ARG A 99 -2.38 20.70 5.24
#